data_AF-A0A7Y7LBY0-F1
#
_entry.id   AF-A0A7Y7LBY0-F1
#
_cell.length_a   1.000
_cell.length_b   1.000
_cell.length_c   1.000
_cell.angle_alpha   90.00
_cell.angle_beta   90.00
_cell.angle_gamma   90.00
#
_symmetry.space_group_name_H-M   'P 1'
#
loop_
_entity.id
_entity.type
_entity.pdbx_description
1 polymer ?
#
loop_
_entity_poly.entity_id
_entity_poly.type
_entity_poly.pdbx_seq_one_letter_code
_entity_poly.pdbx_strand_id
1 'polypeptide(L)'
;MDYYLDELVINLNGINTAGLMDTWLWLIKDFKEILMISKPGDLFFIGYDDCIYWLATDMCDLSKVADNKQEFYSFLNDDEKVDNWFMPQLLKELEDACIYLGDHQVYSYKKMPVLGGEYTIDNLKPVDIKGHFELTGIIGEQIKDLPNGTNVKIKIVD
;
A
#
# COMPACT_ATOMS: atom_id res chain seq x y z
N MET A 1 -9.24 11.44 -17.54
CA MET A 1 -8.06 11.00 -16.79
C MET A 1 -8.47 10.33 -15.49
N ASP A 2 -9.56 10.79 -14.85
CA ASP A 2 -10.10 10.21 -13.60
C ASP A 2 -10.51 8.73 -13.68
N TYR A 3 -11.10 8.28 -14.80
CA TYR A 3 -11.56 6.89 -14.94
C TYR A 3 -10.45 5.84 -14.76
N TYR A 4 -9.22 6.17 -15.16
CA TYR A 4 -8.11 5.23 -15.04
C TYR A 4 -7.62 5.11 -13.58
N LEU A 5 -7.65 6.20 -12.81
CA LEU A 5 -7.23 6.19 -11.42
C LEU A 5 -8.20 5.39 -10.54
N ASP A 6 -9.51 5.49 -10.78
CA ASP A 6 -10.54 4.72 -10.07
C ASP A 6 -10.38 3.20 -10.25
N GLU A 7 -9.73 2.76 -11.33
CA GLU A 7 -9.38 1.36 -11.57
C GLU A 7 -8.14 0.90 -10.77
N LEU A 8 -7.36 1.83 -10.22
CA LEU A 8 -6.10 1.57 -9.52
C LEU A 8 -6.18 1.76 -8.01
N VAL A 9 -7.19 2.48 -7.53
CA VAL A 9 -7.41 2.77 -6.10
C VAL A 9 -8.68 2.13 -5.58
N ILE A 10 -8.79 2.01 -4.27
CA ILE A 10 -10.05 1.60 -3.63
C ILE A 10 -10.93 2.82 -3.35
N ASN A 11 -12.24 2.59 -3.26
CA ASN A 11 -13.17 3.62 -2.82
C ASN A 11 -13.12 3.76 -1.30
N LEU A 12 -12.74 4.95 -0.80
CA LEU A 12 -12.67 5.24 0.64
C LEU A 12 -14.01 5.64 1.26
N ASN A 13 -15.07 5.84 0.47
CA ASN A 13 -16.37 6.24 1.00
C ASN A 13 -16.91 5.18 1.97
N GLY A 14 -17.28 5.60 3.18
CA GLY A 14 -17.80 4.71 4.21
C GLY A 14 -16.72 3.95 5.00
N ILE A 15 -15.44 4.08 4.65
CA ILE A 15 -14.33 3.51 5.41
C ILE A 15 -14.04 4.40 6.62
N ASN A 16 -14.12 3.82 7.82
CA ASN A 16 -13.58 4.46 9.02
C ASN A 16 -12.06 4.31 9.03
N THR A 17 -11.35 5.36 8.60
CA THR A 17 -9.89 5.42 8.54
C THR A 17 -9.24 5.71 9.89
N ALA A 18 -10.01 5.96 10.96
CA ALA A 18 -9.46 6.08 12.30
C ALA A 18 -8.77 4.77 12.71
N GLY A 19 -7.54 4.90 13.21
CA GLY A 19 -6.69 3.80 13.63
C GLY A 19 -6.10 2.94 12.51
N LEU A 20 -6.35 3.28 11.23
CA LEU A 20 -5.89 2.47 10.10
C LEU A 20 -4.36 2.32 10.05
N MET A 21 -3.63 3.32 10.57
CA MET A 21 -2.17 3.38 10.53
C MET A 21 -1.51 3.18 11.90
N ASP A 22 -2.24 2.74 12.92
CA ASP A 22 -1.70 2.68 14.29
C ASP A 22 -0.45 1.78 14.39
N THR A 23 -0.42 0.69 13.63
CA THR A 23 0.73 -0.24 13.54
C THR A 23 1.88 0.29 12.68
N TRP A 24 1.70 1.42 11.99
CA TRP A 24 2.70 2.07 11.14
C TRP A 24 3.34 3.31 11.79
N LEU A 25 2.95 3.67 13.01
CA LEU A 25 3.46 4.87 13.71
C LEU A 25 4.97 4.84 14.01
N TRP A 26 5.61 3.66 13.90
CA TRP A 26 7.06 3.54 13.99
C TRP A 26 7.78 4.13 12.76
N LEU A 27 7.09 4.24 11.62
CA LEU A 27 7.61 4.79 10.36
C LEU A 27 6.93 6.12 9.99
N ILE A 28 5.60 6.18 10.11
CA ILE A 28 4.79 7.37 9.87
C ILE A 28 4.74 8.19 11.15
N LYS A 29 5.44 9.33 11.18
CA LYS A 29 5.45 10.21 12.38
C LYS A 29 4.14 10.97 12.53
N ASP A 30 3.68 11.57 11.45
CA ASP A 30 2.52 12.44 11.40
C ASP A 30 2.05 12.63 9.95
N PHE A 31 0.75 12.80 9.78
CA PHE A 31 0.13 13.10 8.49
C PHE A 31 -1.08 14.00 8.69
N LYS A 32 -1.41 14.75 7.65
CA LYS A 32 -2.52 15.69 7.60
C LYS A 32 -3.79 15.06 7.04
N GLU A 33 -3.66 14.29 5.96
CA GLU A 33 -4.81 13.73 5.22
C GLU A 33 -4.36 12.50 4.41
N ILE A 34 -5.21 11.46 4.36
CA ILE A 34 -5.06 10.36 3.39
C ILE A 34 -5.53 10.86 2.03
N LEU A 35 -4.72 10.69 0.99
CA LEU A 35 -5.14 11.00 -0.38
C LEU A 35 -5.86 9.82 -1.02
N MET A 36 -5.24 8.65 -0.98
CA MET A 36 -5.75 7.44 -1.63
C MET A 36 -5.05 6.21 -1.10
N ILE A 37 -5.68 5.07 -1.33
CA ILE A 37 -5.11 3.75 -1.07
C ILE A 37 -5.18 2.97 -2.37
N SER A 38 -4.04 2.46 -2.83
CA SER A 38 -3.96 1.67 -4.05
C SER A 38 -4.64 0.31 -3.86
N LYS A 39 -5.10 -0.32 -4.94
CA LYS A 39 -5.63 -1.69 -4.86
C LYS A 39 -4.60 -2.70 -4.35
N PRO A 40 -3.28 -2.57 -4.60
CA PRO A 40 -2.24 -3.35 -3.92
C PRO A 40 -2.02 -3.05 -2.42
N GLY A 41 -2.77 -2.11 -1.83
CA GLY A 41 -2.76 -1.84 -0.39
C GLY A 41 -1.86 -0.70 0.07
N ASP A 42 -1.20 0.01 -0.84
CA ASP A 42 -0.31 1.11 -0.47
C ASP A 42 -1.05 2.40 -0.16
N LEU A 43 -0.46 3.21 0.73
CA LEU A 43 -1.05 4.45 1.19
C LEU A 43 -0.30 5.66 0.60
N PHE A 44 -1.08 6.59 0.04
CA PHE A 44 -0.61 7.93 -0.30
C PHE A 44 -1.26 8.94 0.65
N PHE A 45 -0.45 9.79 1.27
CA PHE A 45 -0.92 10.78 2.23
C PHE A 45 -0.16 12.10 2.14
N ILE A 46 -0.75 13.16 2.69
CA ILE A 46 -0.13 14.47 2.81
C ILE A 46 0.54 14.60 4.18
N GLY A 47 1.80 15.02 4.19
CA GLY A 47 2.47 15.47 5.42
C GLY A 47 1.97 16.82 5.91
N TYR A 48 2.41 17.22 7.11
CA TYR A 48 2.16 18.58 7.62
C TYR A 48 2.98 19.67 6.89
N ASP A 49 3.99 19.25 6.12
CA ASP A 49 4.76 20.08 5.19
C ASP A 49 4.11 20.19 3.80
N ASP A 50 2.86 19.73 3.66
CA ASP A 50 2.08 19.67 2.42
C ASP A 50 2.67 18.78 1.31
N CYS A 51 3.77 18.06 1.59
CA CYS A 51 4.38 17.09 0.67
C CYS A 51 3.57 15.79 0.64
N ILE A 52 3.70 15.03 -0.46
CA ILE A 52 3.04 13.74 -0.62
C ILE A 52 4.01 12.61 -0.35
N TYR A 53 3.56 11.67 0.48
CA TYR A 53 4.31 10.49 0.86
C TYR A 53 3.60 9.22 0.38
N TRP A 54 4.39 8.24 -0.01
CA TRP A 54 3.96 6.89 -0.37
C TRP A 54 4.52 5.91 0.65
N LEU A 55 3.62 5.20 1.32
CA LEU A 55 3.94 4.03 2.14
C LEU A 55 3.77 2.79 1.27
N ALA A 56 4.90 2.20 0.86
CA ALA A 56 4.94 0.88 0.23
C ALA A 56 4.81 -0.18 1.32
N THR A 57 3.60 -0.70 1.50
CA THR A 57 3.25 -1.60 2.62
C THR A 57 3.92 -2.96 2.50
N ASP A 58 4.23 -3.37 1.28
CA ASP A 58 4.81 -4.65 0.88
C ASP A 58 6.34 -4.68 1.07
N MET A 59 6.97 -3.51 0.99
CA MET A 59 8.40 -3.25 1.19
C MET A 59 8.72 -2.63 2.55
N CYS A 60 7.71 -2.20 3.31
CA CYS A 60 7.85 -1.46 4.57
C CYS A 60 8.69 -0.18 4.42
N ASP A 61 8.53 0.53 3.30
CA ASP A 61 9.28 1.76 2.97
C ASP A 61 8.36 2.98 2.92
N LEU A 62 8.90 4.13 3.31
CA LEU A 62 8.21 5.42 3.25
C LEU A 62 9.05 6.42 2.47
N SER A 63 8.52 6.85 1.33
CA SER A 63 9.20 7.74 0.40
C SER A 63 8.38 9.01 0.16
N LYS A 64 9.05 10.17 0.10
CA LYS A 64 8.43 11.42 -0.38
C LYS A 64 8.37 11.35 -1.91
N VAL A 65 7.18 11.45 -2.48
CA VAL A 65 6.92 11.28 -3.93
C VAL A 65 6.55 12.56 -4.65
N ALA A 66 6.13 13.62 -3.94
CA ALA A 66 5.90 14.94 -4.52
C ALA A 66 5.98 16.04 -3.45
N ASP A 67 6.22 17.28 -3.88
CA ASP A 67 6.23 18.47 -3.03
C ASP A 67 4.83 18.99 -2.68
N ASN A 68 3.81 18.59 -3.45
CA ASN A 68 2.41 18.97 -3.21
C ASN A 68 1.42 18.12 -4.02
N LYS A 69 0.12 18.25 -3.73
CA LYS A 69 -0.96 17.53 -4.44
C LYS A 69 -0.91 17.74 -5.96
N GLN A 70 -0.69 18.98 -6.43
CA GLN A 70 -0.74 19.29 -7.87
C GLN A 70 0.36 18.55 -8.63
N GLU A 71 1.58 18.55 -8.10
CA GLU A 71 2.68 17.80 -8.67
C GLU A 71 2.40 16.29 -8.64
N PHE A 72 1.92 15.75 -7.52
CA PHE A 72 1.54 14.34 -7.42
C PHE A 72 0.52 13.93 -8.50
N TYR A 73 -0.56 14.70 -8.69
CA TYR A 73 -1.54 14.41 -9.74
C TYR A 73 -0.96 14.56 -11.15
N SER A 74 0.03 15.43 -11.36
CA SER A 74 0.74 15.51 -12.64
C SER A 74 1.52 14.23 -12.95
N PHE A 75 2.10 13.60 -11.93
CA PHE A 75 2.83 12.33 -12.04
C PHE A 75 1.95 11.13 -12.37
N LEU A 76 0.64 11.22 -12.21
CA LEU A 76 -0.27 10.16 -12.66
C LEU A 76 -0.41 10.08 -14.20
N ASN A 77 0.24 10.99 -14.93
CA ASN A 77 0.40 10.92 -16.40
C ASN A 77 1.73 10.26 -16.83
N ASP A 78 2.55 9.84 -15.87
CA ASP A 78 3.84 9.21 -16.11
C ASP A 78 3.70 7.70 -15.92
N ASP A 79 3.73 6.96 -17.02
CA ASP A 79 3.51 5.51 -17.03
C ASP A 79 4.50 4.78 -16.10
N GLU A 80 5.75 5.23 -16.00
CA GLU A 80 6.74 4.56 -15.12
C GLU A 80 6.38 4.73 -13.64
N LYS A 81 5.87 5.91 -13.26
CA LYS A 81 5.42 6.15 -11.88
C LYS A 81 4.14 5.39 -11.58
N VAL A 82 3.20 5.37 -12.51
CA VAL A 82 1.96 4.61 -12.40
C VAL A 82 2.26 3.12 -12.25
N ASP A 83 3.15 2.58 -13.08
CA ASP A 83 3.55 1.18 -13.04
C ASP A 83 4.18 0.82 -11.68
N ASN A 84 5.05 1.69 -11.18
CA ASN A 84 5.72 1.49 -9.89
C ASN A 84 4.76 1.59 -8.69
N TRP A 85 3.75 2.47 -8.73
CA TRP A 85 2.87 2.74 -7.59
C TRP A 85 1.61 1.89 -7.54
N PHE A 86 1.08 1.48 -8.69
CA PHE A 86 -0.24 0.86 -8.78
C PHE A 86 -0.22 -0.50 -9.45
N MET A 87 0.87 -0.87 -10.14
CA MET A 87 1.04 -2.17 -10.77
C MET A 87 -0.14 -2.58 -11.67
N PRO A 88 -0.54 -1.75 -12.65
CA PRO A 88 -1.76 -1.94 -13.43
C PRO A 88 -1.78 -3.28 -14.18
N GLN A 89 -0.62 -3.77 -14.64
CA GLN A 89 -0.51 -5.07 -15.30
C GLN A 89 -0.85 -6.23 -14.34
N LEU A 90 -0.41 -6.16 -13.07
CA LEU A 90 -0.73 -7.17 -12.07
C LEU A 90 -2.22 -7.14 -11.69
N LEU A 91 -2.82 -5.95 -11.62
CA LEU A 91 -4.26 -5.78 -11.42
C LEU A 91 -5.08 -6.37 -12.56
N LYS A 92 -4.62 -6.20 -13.81
CA LYS A 92 -5.23 -6.82 -14.97
C LYS A 92 -5.16 -8.34 -14.92
N GLU A 93 -4.02 -8.91 -14.52
CA GLU A 93 -3.88 -10.36 -14.37
C GLU A 93 -4.82 -10.94 -13.29
N LEU A 94 -5.06 -10.20 -12.20
CA LEU A 94 -6.05 -10.58 -11.18
C LEU A 94 -7.48 -10.58 -11.76
N GLU A 95 -7.83 -9.56 -12.54
CA GLU A 95 -9.12 -9.47 -13.22
C GLU A 95 -9.31 -10.61 -14.23
N ASP A 96 -8.30 -10.91 -15.05
CA ASP A 96 -8.31 -12.02 -16.00
C ASP A 96 -8.47 -13.38 -15.28
N ALA A 97 -7.94 -13.49 -14.06
CA ALA A 97 -8.10 -14.66 -13.18
C ALA A 97 -9.41 -14.67 -12.37
N CYS A 98 -10.32 -13.71 -12.59
CA CYS A 98 -11.57 -13.54 -11.86
C CYS A 98 -11.40 -13.35 -10.34
N ILE A 99 -10.29 -12.74 -9.93
CA ILE A 99 -10.00 -12.37 -8.53
C ILE A 99 -10.34 -10.90 -8.39
N TYR A 100 -11.37 -10.59 -7.61
CA TYR A 100 -11.89 -9.24 -7.44
C TYR A 100 -11.87 -8.81 -5.97
N LEU A 101 -11.73 -7.50 -5.75
CA LEU A 101 -11.95 -6.90 -4.44
C LEU A 101 -13.45 -6.80 -4.14
N GLY A 102 -13.83 -7.15 -2.92
CA GLY A 102 -15.09 -6.72 -2.33
C GLY A 102 -14.98 -5.33 -1.71
N ASP A 103 -16.06 -4.91 -1.06
CA ASP A 103 -16.10 -3.64 -0.33
C ASP A 103 -15.01 -3.60 0.75
N HIS A 104 -14.32 -2.45 0.84
CA HIS A 104 -13.27 -2.19 1.83
C HIS A 104 -12.10 -3.19 1.83
N GLN A 105 -11.82 -3.81 0.67
CA GLN A 105 -10.71 -4.73 0.50
C GLN A 105 -9.58 -4.15 -0.33
N VAL A 106 -8.37 -4.66 -0.08
CA VAL A 106 -7.17 -4.48 -0.92
C VAL A 106 -6.57 -5.84 -1.25
N TYR A 107 -5.72 -5.91 -2.27
CA TYR A 107 -4.91 -7.09 -2.55
C TYR A 107 -3.67 -7.06 -1.66
N SER A 108 -3.54 -8.05 -0.79
CA SER A 108 -2.38 -8.19 0.08
C SER A 108 -1.57 -9.42 -0.29
N TYR A 109 -0.25 -9.28 -0.21
CA TYR A 109 0.64 -10.41 -0.42
C TYR A 109 0.50 -11.47 0.68
N LYS A 110 0.42 -12.75 0.31
CA LYS A 110 0.48 -13.90 1.22
C LYS A 110 1.87 -13.99 1.85
N LYS A 111 2.91 -13.71 1.05
CA LYS A 111 4.29 -13.50 1.49
C LYS A 111 4.76 -12.13 0.98
N MET A 112 5.04 -11.20 1.89
CA MET A 112 5.46 -9.84 1.53
C MET A 112 6.77 -9.85 0.71
N PRO A 113 6.91 -9.01 -0.32
CA PRO A 113 8.14 -8.78 -1.06
C PRO A 113 9.38 -8.51 -0.19
N VAL A 114 9.26 -7.72 0.89
CA VAL A 114 10.36 -7.49 1.85
C VAL A 114 10.89 -8.80 2.50
N LEU A 115 10.07 -9.86 2.52
CA LEU A 115 10.41 -11.19 3.02
C LEU A 115 10.81 -12.17 1.91
N GLY A 116 11.07 -11.66 0.70
CA GLY A 116 11.33 -12.46 -0.50
C GLY A 116 10.08 -13.09 -1.09
N GLY A 117 8.94 -12.43 -0.98
CA GLY A 117 7.74 -12.72 -1.77
C GLY A 117 7.87 -12.28 -3.22
N GLU A 118 7.05 -12.83 -4.10
CA GLU A 118 7.03 -12.49 -5.52
C GLU A 118 5.80 -11.65 -5.88
N TYR A 119 5.95 -10.81 -6.90
CA TYR A 119 4.89 -9.97 -7.46
C TYR A 119 4.05 -10.77 -8.46
N THR A 120 3.31 -11.76 -7.98
CA THR A 120 2.48 -12.65 -8.80
C THR A 120 1.08 -12.79 -8.22
N ILE A 121 0.10 -13.05 -9.09
CA ILE A 121 -1.30 -13.22 -8.66
C ILE A 121 -1.49 -14.38 -7.66
N ASP A 122 -0.66 -15.42 -7.75
CA ASP A 122 -0.67 -16.55 -6.82
C ASP A 122 -0.21 -16.17 -5.41
N ASN A 123 0.57 -15.09 -5.28
CA ASN A 123 0.99 -14.54 -4.01
C ASN A 123 0.04 -13.44 -3.50
N LEU A 124 -1.04 -13.10 -4.19
CA LEU A 124 -2.00 -12.09 -3.76
C LEU A 124 -3.32 -12.69 -3.31
N LYS A 125 -4.04 -11.97 -2.44
CA LYS A 125 -5.43 -12.27 -2.08
C LYS A 125 -6.16 -10.99 -1.65
N PRO A 126 -7.48 -10.87 -1.91
CA PRO A 126 -8.30 -9.85 -1.29
C PRO A 126 -8.30 -10.01 0.23
N VAL A 127 -8.12 -8.92 0.96
CA VAL A 127 -8.21 -8.86 2.42
C VAL A 127 -8.88 -7.57 2.85
N ASP A 128 -9.48 -7.57 4.03
CA ASP A 128 -9.98 -6.34 4.65
C ASP A 128 -8.85 -5.32 4.81
N ILE A 129 -9.13 -4.06 4.49
CA ILE A 129 -8.15 -2.97 4.52
C ILE A 129 -7.54 -2.76 5.92
N LYS A 130 -8.32 -2.86 7.00
CA LYS A 130 -7.78 -2.69 8.36
C LYS A 130 -6.85 -3.84 8.70
N GLY A 131 -7.27 -5.06 8.39
CA GLY A 131 -6.44 -6.25 8.58
C GLY A 131 -5.14 -6.21 7.76
N HIS A 132 -5.17 -5.63 6.55
CA HIS A 132 -3.97 -5.41 5.74
C HIS A 132 -2.98 -4.50 6.45
N PHE A 133 -3.37 -3.25 6.77
CA PHE A 133 -2.46 -2.28 7.38
C PHE A 133 -1.99 -2.72 8.77
N GLU A 134 -2.86 -3.33 9.57
CA GLU A 134 -2.51 -3.86 10.88
C GLU A 134 -1.38 -4.89 10.76
N LEU A 135 -1.59 -5.92 9.92
CA LEU A 135 -0.63 -7.02 9.76
C LEU A 135 0.68 -6.55 9.14
N THR A 136 0.65 -5.79 8.05
CA THR A 136 1.87 -5.34 7.36
C THR A 136 2.67 -4.38 8.24
N GLY A 137 2.01 -3.52 9.02
CA GLY A 137 2.66 -2.62 9.97
C GLY A 137 3.34 -3.37 11.12
N ILE A 138 2.69 -4.38 11.71
CA ILE A 138 3.28 -5.24 12.75
C ILE A 138 4.51 -5.98 12.20
N ILE A 139 4.40 -6.54 10.99
CA ILE A 139 5.52 -7.24 10.35
C ILE A 139 6.68 -6.27 10.11
N GLY A 140 6.39 -5.10 9.53
CA GLY A 140 7.38 -4.06 9.27
C GLY A 140 8.12 -3.64 10.54
N GLU A 141 7.40 -3.43 11.63
CA GLU A 141 8.03 -3.05 12.90
C GLU A 141 9.00 -4.12 13.42
N GLN A 142 8.64 -5.40 13.28
CA GLN A 142 9.47 -6.52 13.74
C GLN A 142 10.77 -6.67 12.94
N ILE A 143 10.78 -6.24 11.67
CA ILE A 143 11.93 -6.43 10.77
C ILE A 143 12.77 -5.16 10.54
N LYS A 144 12.30 -3.99 10.99
CA LYS A 144 12.92 -2.68 10.68
C LYS A 144 14.42 -2.57 11.03
N ASP A 145 14.87 -3.27 12.07
CA ASP A 145 16.25 -3.22 12.56
C ASP A 145 17.09 -4.44 12.13
N LEU A 146 16.54 -5.32 11.29
CA LEU A 146 17.23 -6.53 10.84
C LEU A 146 18.12 -6.26 9.62
N PRO A 147 19.36 -6.76 9.61
CA PRO A 147 20.20 -6.69 8.43
C PRO A 147 19.57 -7.42 7.24
N ASN A 148 19.81 -6.90 6.04
CA ASN A 148 19.43 -7.58 4.80
C ASN A 148 19.98 -9.02 4.77
N GLY A 149 19.14 -9.96 4.34
CA GLY A 149 19.48 -11.39 4.30
C GLY A 149 19.22 -12.16 5.60
N THR A 150 18.66 -11.52 6.63
CA THR A 150 18.26 -12.21 7.88
C THR A 150 17.12 -13.19 7.65
N ASN A 151 17.26 -14.43 8.14
CA ASN A 151 16.16 -15.40 8.17
C ASN A 151 15.22 -15.06 9.33
N VAL A 152 13.97 -14.74 9.02
CA VAL A 152 12.94 -14.42 10.02
C VAL A 152 11.88 -15.51 10.14
N LYS A 153 11.42 -15.76 11.37
CA LYS A 153 10.19 -16.52 11.64
C LYS A 153 9.20 -15.58 12.30
N ILE A 154 8.18 -15.18 11.55
CA ILE A 154 7.15 -14.28 12.04
C ILE A 154 6.20 -15.08 12.94
N LYS A 155 6.00 -14.60 14.16
CA LYS A 155 4.97 -15.10 15.07
C LYS A 155 3.88 -14.05 15.17
N ILE A 156 2.66 -14.43 14.80
CA ILE A 156 1.47 -13.66 15.15
C ILE A 156 1.06 -14.16 16.54
N VAL A 157 1.03 -13.26 17.52
CA VAL A 157 0.58 -13.55 18.90
C VAL A 157 -0.70 -12.76 19.13
N ASP A 158 -1.73 -13.47 19.57
CA ASP A 158 -3.05 -12.92 19.94
C ASP A 158 -2.97 -12.01 21.18
#